data_AF-A0A091SPX6-F1
#
_entry.id   AF-A0A091SPX6-F1
#
_cell.length_a   1.000
_cell.length_b   1.000
_cell.length_c   1.000
_cell.angle_alpha   90.00
_cell.angle_beta   90.00
_cell.angle_gamma   90.00
#
_symmetry.space_group_name_H-M   'P 1'
#
loop_
_entity.id
_entity.type
_entity.pdbx_description
1 polymer ?
#
loop_
_entity_poly.entity_id
_entity_poly.type
_entity_poly.pdbx_seq_one_letter_code
_entity_poly.pdbx_strand_id
1 'polypeptide(L)'
;ERCRLLQVFKNPRFNMLTIRDDITLLKLATPARLSARVSPVCLPQATDNFPGGMTCVTTGWGLTDPNAPETPAVLQQVALPLLTNAQCKQYWGYRIADVMVCAGADGASSCMVGVPGPPRC
;
A
#
# COMPACT_ATOMS: atom_id res chain seq x y z
N GLU A 1 1.89 -8.42 21.36
CA GLU A 1 2.19 -7.16 22.08
C GLU A 1 1.61 -6.00 21.29
N ARG A 2 0.99 -4.99 21.93
CA ARG A 2 0.51 -3.79 21.23
C ARG A 2 1.61 -2.71 21.31
N CYS A 3 2.02 -2.16 20.17
CA CYS A 3 3.01 -1.09 20.15
C CYS A 3 2.32 0.27 20.35
N ARG A 4 2.83 1.08 21.28
CA ARG A 4 2.39 2.47 21.47
C ARG A 4 3.16 3.39 20.53
N LEU A 5 2.47 4.37 19.96
CA LEU A 5 3.09 5.43 19.17
C LEU A 5 3.69 6.51 20.07
N LEU A 6 4.91 6.93 19.75
CA LEU A 6 5.58 8.09 20.35
C LEU A 6 5.24 9.36 19.58
N GLN A 7 5.34 9.29 18.25
CA GLN A 7 5.23 10.47 17.39
C GLN A 7 4.77 10.08 15.98
N VAL A 8 4.02 10.99 15.36
CA VAL A 8 3.54 10.90 13.98
C VAL A 8 4.16 12.04 13.17
N PHE A 9 4.86 11.70 12.09
CA PHE A 9 5.46 12.66 11.15
C PHE A 9 4.66 12.64 9.86
N LYS A 10 3.71 13.56 9.74
CA LYS A 10 2.93 13.75 8.51
C LYS A 10 3.80 14.36 7.43
N ASN A 11 3.68 13.88 6.19
CA ASN A 11 4.38 14.51 5.08
C ASN A 11 3.82 15.93 4.83
N PRO A 12 4.65 16.98 4.90
CA PRO A 12 4.20 18.35 4.68
C PRO A 12 3.72 18.62 3.24
N ARG A 13 4.11 17.76 2.28
CA ARG A 13 3.67 17.85 0.88
C ARG A 13 2.35 17.14 0.60
N PHE A 14 1.78 16.42 1.58
CA PHE A 14 0.50 15.75 1.41
C PHE A 14 -0.60 16.74 1.05
N ASN A 15 -1.38 16.41 0.02
CA ASN A 15 -2.51 17.23 -0.41
C ASN A 15 -3.80 16.39 -0.45
N MET A 16 -4.74 16.70 0.44
CA MET A 16 -5.99 15.94 0.59
C MET A 16 -6.92 15.99 -0.63
N LEU A 17 -6.84 17.04 -1.47
CA LEU A 17 -7.67 17.16 -2.67
C LEU A 17 -7.16 16.28 -3.82
N THR A 18 -5.85 16.07 -3.89
CA THR A 18 -5.19 15.34 -4.98
C THR A 18 -4.66 13.97 -4.56
N ILE A 19 -4.64 13.68 -3.25
CA ILE A 19 -4.04 12.49 -2.63
C ILE A 19 -2.56 12.32 -3.02
N ARG A 20 -1.90 13.41 -3.41
CA ARG A 20 -0.46 13.41 -3.73
C ARG A 20 0.35 13.34 -2.45
N ASP A 21 1.49 12.65 -2.55
CA ASP A 21 2.47 12.55 -1.47
C ASP A 21 1.89 11.91 -0.18
N ASP A 22 0.94 10.98 -0.34
CA ASP A 22 0.27 10.25 0.74
C ASP A 22 1.18 9.22 1.42
N ILE A 23 2.02 9.72 2.33
CA ILE A 23 2.92 8.93 3.17
C ILE A 23 3.07 9.59 4.54
N THR A 24 3.19 8.80 5.60
CA THR A 24 3.37 9.27 6.98
C THR A 24 4.30 8.31 7.72
N LEU A 25 5.22 8.84 8.53
CA LEU A 25 6.10 8.03 9.37
C LEU A 25 5.59 7.97 10.81
N LEU A 26 5.61 6.77 11.38
CA LEU A 26 5.18 6.50 12.75
C LEU A 26 6.40 6.04 13.57
N LYS A 27 6.75 6.79 14.61
CA LYS A 27 7.81 6.40 15.57
C LYS A 27 7.19 5.69 16.75
N LEU A 28 7.62 4.45 17.00
CA LEU A 28 7.18 3.67 18.15
C LEU A 28 7.82 4.21 19.44
N ALA A 29 7.09 4.17 20.55
CA ALA A 29 7.59 4.53 21.88
C ALA A 29 8.61 3.52 22.41
N THR A 30 8.50 2.27 21.98
CA THR A 30 9.46 1.22 22.27
C THR A 30 9.82 0.53 20.95
N PRO A 31 11.12 0.28 20.68
CA PRO A 31 11.52 -0.46 19.49
C PRO A 31 10.81 -1.81 19.39
N ALA A 32 10.36 -2.17 18.19
CA ALA A 32 9.75 -3.48 17.95
C ALA A 32 10.80 -4.59 18.15
N ARG A 33 10.39 -5.69 18.81
CA ARG A 33 11.23 -6.88 18.97
C ARG A 33 11.17 -7.73 17.70
N LEU A 34 12.29 -7.84 17.00
CA LEU A 34 12.39 -8.67 15.81
C LEU A 34 12.30 -10.14 16.18
N SER A 35 11.63 -10.92 15.33
CA SER A 35 11.41 -12.36 15.51
C SER A 35 11.08 -13.01 14.17
N ALA A 36 10.85 -14.33 14.16
CA ALA A 36 10.35 -15.03 12.98
C ALA A 36 9.00 -14.48 12.45
N ARG A 37 8.25 -13.72 13.25
CA ARG A 37 6.96 -13.12 12.86
C ARG A 37 7.04 -11.59 12.66
N VAL A 38 8.17 -10.96 13.00
CA VAL A 38 8.35 -9.50 12.95
C VAL A 38 9.70 -9.20 12.32
N SER A 39 9.68 -8.73 11.08
CA SER A 39 10.86 -8.38 10.31
C SER A 39 10.64 -7.10 9.50
N PRO A 40 11.68 -6.28 9.29
CA PRO A 40 11.59 -5.09 8.44
C PRO A 40 11.37 -5.46 6.97
N VAL A 41 10.88 -4.48 6.20
CA VAL A 41 10.81 -4.52 4.73
C VAL A 41 11.93 -3.66 4.15
N CYS A 42 12.49 -4.08 3.03
CA CYS A 42 13.42 -3.26 2.25
C CYS A 42 12.68 -2.08 1.63
N LEU A 43 13.30 -0.90 1.65
CA LEU A 43 12.82 0.24 0.89
C LEU A 43 13.48 0.25 -0.49
N PRO A 44 12.74 0.64 -1.54
CA PRO A 44 13.33 0.82 -2.87
C PRO A 44 14.36 1.95 -2.86
N GLN A 45 15.37 1.82 -3.72
CA GLN A 45 16.29 2.89 -4.05
C GLN A 45 15.62 3.88 -5.02
N ALA A 46 16.11 5.12 -5.04
CA ALA A 46 15.62 6.13 -5.97
C ALA A 46 15.86 5.78 -7.46
N THR A 47 16.76 4.84 -7.73
CA THR A 47 17.10 4.33 -9.06
C THR A 47 16.33 3.08 -9.44
N ASP A 48 15.58 2.48 -8.51
CA ASP A 48 14.81 1.27 -8.79
C ASP A 48 13.66 1.61 -9.75
N ASN A 49 13.42 0.72 -10.71
CA ASN A 49 12.36 0.87 -11.70
C ASN A 49 11.45 -0.36 -11.65
N PHE A 50 10.15 -0.12 -11.52
CA PHE A 50 9.12 -1.16 -11.44
C PHE A 50 8.25 -1.08 -12.70
N PRO A 51 8.58 -1.85 -13.75
CA PRO A 51 7.87 -1.76 -15.03
C PRO A 51 6.44 -2.31 -14.93
N GLY A 52 5.56 -1.79 -15.78
CA GLY A 52 4.22 -2.36 -15.97
C GLY A 52 4.29 -3.84 -16.36
N GLY A 53 3.36 -4.64 -15.85
CA GLY A 53 3.34 -6.09 -16.00
C GLY A 53 4.16 -6.86 -14.95
N MET A 54 5.01 -6.19 -14.16
CA MET A 54 5.67 -6.82 -13.02
C MET A 54 4.60 -7.27 -12.01
N THR A 55 4.68 -8.52 -11.55
CA THR A 55 3.73 -9.05 -10.56
C THR A 55 4.22 -8.71 -9.16
N CYS A 56 3.38 -8.06 -8.37
CA CYS A 56 3.66 -7.72 -6.99
C CYS A 56 2.56 -8.26 -6.07
N VAL A 57 2.88 -8.39 -4.79
CA VAL A 57 1.95 -8.91 -3.77
C VAL A 57 1.50 -7.78 -2.87
N THR A 58 0.19 -7.64 -2.68
CA THR A 58 -0.38 -6.83 -1.59
C THR A 58 -0.99 -7.73 -0.53
N THR A 59 -0.95 -7.29 0.71
CA THR A 59 -1.47 -8.04 1.87
C THR A 59 -2.30 -7.12 2.76
N GLY A 60 -3.36 -7.64 3.37
CA GLY A 60 -4.17 -6.88 4.30
C GLY A 60 -5.31 -7.67 4.93
N TRP A 61 -6.01 -7.01 5.85
CA TRP A 61 -7.24 -7.51 6.49
C TRP A 61 -8.47 -6.72 6.00
N GLY A 62 -8.41 -6.13 4.81
CA GLY A 62 -9.54 -5.44 4.20
C GLY A 62 -10.65 -6.39 3.77
N LEU A 63 -11.78 -5.83 3.36
CA LEU A 63 -12.89 -6.61 2.82
C LEU A 63 -12.43 -7.40 1.59
N THR A 64 -12.79 -8.68 1.51
CA THR A 64 -12.50 -9.52 0.33
C THR A 64 -13.62 -9.50 -0.69
N ASP A 65 -14.82 -9.08 -0.28
CA ASP A 65 -16.00 -8.87 -1.11
C ASP A 65 -16.62 -7.52 -0.71
N PRO A 66 -16.97 -6.64 -1.65
CA PRO A 66 -17.66 -5.38 -1.37
C PRO A 66 -18.96 -5.53 -0.55
N ASN A 67 -19.59 -6.71 -0.61
CA ASN A 67 -20.82 -7.04 0.11
C ASN A 67 -20.57 -7.86 1.39
N ALA A 68 -19.31 -8.15 1.73
CA ALA A 68 -19.01 -8.88 2.96
C ALA A 68 -19.42 -8.07 4.19
N PRO A 69 -20.10 -8.69 5.18
CA PRO A 69 -20.54 -7.99 6.38
C PRO A 69 -19.36 -7.65 7.33
N GLU A 70 -18.25 -8.39 7.24
CA GLU A 70 -17.11 -8.26 8.15
C GLU A 70 -15.78 -8.48 7.42
N THR A 71 -14.70 -7.96 8.00
CA THR A 71 -13.33 -8.19 7.53
C THR A 71 -12.79 -9.56 7.97
N PRO A 72 -11.88 -10.17 7.19
CA PRO A 72 -11.33 -11.48 7.52
C PRO A 72 -10.45 -11.44 8.78
N ALA A 73 -10.59 -12.46 9.64
CA ALA A 73 -9.74 -12.62 10.83
C ALA A 73 -8.29 -13.01 10.49
N VAL A 74 -8.06 -13.60 9.31
CA VAL A 74 -6.77 -14.05 8.82
C VAL A 74 -6.24 -13.08 7.76
N LEU A 75 -4.94 -12.79 7.79
CA LEU A 75 -4.29 -11.93 6.81
C LEU A 75 -4.48 -12.50 5.39
N GLN A 76 -4.98 -11.66 4.48
CA GLN A 76 -5.15 -12.01 3.08
C GLN A 76 -3.96 -11.49 2.26
N GLN A 77 -3.72 -12.15 1.14
CA GLN A 77 -2.73 -11.72 0.14
C GLN A 77 -3.27 -11.96 -1.26
N VAL A 78 -2.86 -11.11 -2.20
CA VAL A 78 -3.15 -11.30 -3.62
C VAL A 78 -1.97 -10.83 -4.44
N ALA A 79 -1.66 -11.59 -5.49
CA ALA A 79 -0.67 -11.22 -6.50
C ALA A 79 -1.37 -10.49 -7.65
N LEU A 80 -0.85 -9.33 -8.02
CA LEU A 80 -1.43 -8.48 -9.05
C LEU A 80 -0.34 -7.83 -9.92
N PRO A 81 -0.59 -7.62 -11.22
CA PRO A 81 0.35 -6.93 -12.08
C PRO A 81 0.33 -5.42 -11.79
N LEU A 82 1.51 -4.81 -11.85
CA LEU A 82 1.64 -3.37 -11.94
C LEU A 82 1.11 -2.87 -13.27
N LEU A 83 0.49 -1.70 -13.23
CA LEU A 83 0.05 -0.97 -14.42
C LEU A 83 0.95 0.26 -14.59
N THR A 84 1.27 0.59 -15.84
CA THR A 84 1.94 1.86 -16.14
C THR A 84 1.01 3.02 -15.82
N ASN A 85 1.56 4.18 -15.45
CA ASN A 85 0.74 5.38 -15.22
C ASN A 85 -0.09 5.77 -16.44
N ALA A 86 0.38 5.48 -17.65
CA ALA A 86 -0.38 5.68 -18.88
C ALA A 86 -1.65 4.82 -18.91
N GLN A 87 -1.55 3.53 -18.55
CA GLN A 87 -2.71 2.64 -18.42
C GLN A 87 -3.67 3.14 -17.33
N CYS A 88 -3.17 3.55 -16.16
CA CYS A 88 -4.05 4.07 -15.10
C CYS A 88 -4.79 5.33 -15.51
N LYS A 89 -4.11 6.23 -16.24
CA LYS A 89 -4.69 7.49 -16.73
C LYS A 89 -5.85 7.23 -17.70
N GLN A 90 -5.93 6.07 -18.36
CA GLN A 90 -7.09 5.70 -19.18
C GLN A 90 -8.36 5.51 -18.33
N TYR A 91 -8.24 5.05 -17.09
CA TYR A 91 -9.38 4.82 -16.18
C TYR A 91 -9.65 6.01 -15.26
N TRP A 92 -8.59 6.61 -14.71
CA TRP A 92 -8.69 7.63 -13.65
C TRP A 92 -8.40 9.06 -14.13
N GLY A 93 -7.95 9.22 -15.38
CA GLY A 93 -7.68 10.52 -16.00
C GLY A 93 -6.56 11.30 -15.30
N TYR A 94 -6.78 12.61 -15.18
CA TYR A 94 -5.83 13.57 -14.60
C TYR A 94 -5.55 13.37 -13.09
N ARG A 95 -6.27 12.44 -12.43
CA ARG A 95 -6.08 12.15 -11.01
C ARG A 95 -4.79 11.37 -10.72
N ILE A 96 -4.25 10.68 -11.74
CA ILE A 96 -3.00 9.93 -11.59
C ILE A 96 -1.80 10.85 -11.78
N ALA A 97 -1.03 11.03 -10.70
CA ALA A 97 0.23 11.74 -10.70
C ALA A 97 1.42 10.77 -10.86
N ASP A 98 2.57 11.28 -11.31
CA ASP A 98 3.75 10.44 -11.54
C ASP A 98 4.38 9.89 -10.25
N VAL A 99 3.95 10.41 -9.09
CA VAL A 99 4.32 9.92 -7.75
C VAL A 99 3.42 8.77 -7.26
N MET A 100 2.51 8.27 -8.10
CA MET A 100 1.61 7.17 -7.79
C MET A 100 2.03 5.92 -8.58
N VAL A 101 1.77 4.75 -7.99
CA VAL A 101 1.90 3.44 -8.63
C VAL A 101 0.53 2.80 -8.64
N CYS A 102 0.19 2.15 -9.76
CA CYS A 102 -1.06 1.42 -9.85
C CYS A 102 -0.79 -0.06 -10.01
N ALA A 103 -1.71 -0.85 -9.49
CA ALA A 103 -1.68 -2.28 -9.64
C ALA A 103 -3.13 -2.77 -9.63
N GLY A 104 -3.43 -3.76 -10.45
CA GLY A 104 -4.74 -4.40 -10.46
C GLY A 104 -4.98 -5.23 -11.70
N ALA A 105 -5.83 -6.23 -11.56
CA ALA A 105 -6.35 -7.05 -12.64
C ALA A 105 -7.82 -7.37 -12.35
N ASP A 106 -8.55 -7.91 -13.34
CA ASP A 106 -9.94 -8.34 -13.15
C ASP A 106 -10.04 -9.31 -11.96
N GLY A 107 -10.85 -8.93 -10.97
CA GLY A 107 -11.08 -9.71 -9.75
C GLY A 107 -10.01 -9.60 -8.65
N ALA A 108 -8.93 -8.85 -8.85
CA ALA A 108 -7.84 -8.70 -7.88
C ALA A 108 -7.43 -7.24 -7.67
N SER A 109 -7.81 -6.67 -6.53
CA SER A 109 -7.45 -5.31 -6.12
C SER A 109 -7.28 -5.19 -4.61
N SER A 110 -6.62 -4.12 -4.16
CA SER A 110 -6.70 -3.71 -2.76
C SER A 110 -8.08 -3.12 -2.48
N CYS A 111 -8.90 -3.80 -1.69
CA CYS A 111 -10.24 -3.34 -1.35
C CYS A 111 -10.29 -2.67 0.04
N MET A 112 -11.31 -1.83 0.24
CA MET A 112 -11.50 -0.95 1.40
C MET A 112 -11.46 -1.70 2.75
N VAL A 113 -11.10 -0.93 3.78
CA VAL A 113 -10.89 -1.30 5.19
C VAL A 113 -9.46 -1.75 5.52
N GLY A 114 -8.52 -0.83 5.36
CA GLY A 114 -7.12 -0.98 5.76
C GLY A 114 -6.24 -0.28 4.74
N VAL A 115 -5.25 0.48 5.20
CA VAL A 115 -4.21 0.99 4.29
C VAL A 115 -3.54 -0.26 3.70
N PRO A 116 -3.63 -0.52 2.39
CA PRO A 116 -2.95 -1.68 1.83
C PRO A 116 -1.48 -1.59 2.21
N GLY A 117 -0.89 -2.70 2.65
CA GLY A 117 0.55 -2.74 2.85
C GLY A 117 1.26 -2.36 1.54
N PRO A 118 2.44 -1.72 1.60
CA PRO A 118 3.17 -1.38 0.39
C PRO A 118 3.35 -2.66 -0.46
N PRO A 119 3.02 -2.61 -1.76
CA PRO A 119 3.15 -3.77 -2.61
C PRO A 119 4.60 -4.25 -2.56
N ARG A 120 4.78 -5.55 -2.35
CA ARG A 120 6.10 -6.18 -2.43
C ARG A 120 6.33 -6.62 -3.86
N CYS A 121 7.26 -5.90 -4.47
CA CYS A 121 8.00 -6.22 -5.66
C CYS A 121 9.48 -6.36 -5.18
#